data_AF-A0A933T7F1-F1
#
_entry.id   AF-A0A933T7F1-F1
#
_cell.length_a   1.000
_cell.length_b   1.000
_cell.length_c   1.000
_cell.angle_alpha   90.00
_cell.angle_beta   90.00
_cell.angle_gamma   90.00
#
_symmetry.space_group_name_H-M   'P 1'
#
loop_
_entity.id
_entity.type
_entity.pdbx_description
1 polymer ?
#
loop_
_entity_poly.entity_id
_entity_poly.type
_entity_poly.pdbx_seq_one_letter_code
_entity_poly.pdbx_strand_id
1 'polypeptide(L)'
;MLANRILNVLVGVLAFLVVPLQLVTTFVLGLLVSLSFGILMLPITLIWVVLSFPMIGASWLTARIGWLRTPIGLIGIPWAILADIFVALMPSMGEMESRAAKLMLAESWPYSWECWRFQIGKLDLSSSDCTPLREVVGRISRGNPLMQRTINRIAAGEALDPNV
;
A
#
# COMPACT_ATOMS: atom_id res chain seq x y z
N MET A 1 -42.49 -10.46 36.28
CA MET A 1 -41.32 -9.96 37.05
C MET A 1 -40.35 -11.08 37.45
N LEU A 2 -40.83 -12.26 37.87
CA LEU A 2 -39.97 -13.39 38.27
C LEU A 2 -39.11 -13.96 37.12
N ALA A 3 -39.68 -14.06 35.91
CA ALA A 3 -38.95 -14.48 34.71
C ALA A 3 -37.73 -13.60 34.39
N ASN A 4 -37.86 -12.26 34.49
CA ASN A 4 -36.72 -11.34 34.28
C ASN A 4 -35.62 -11.50 35.34
N ARG A 5 -35.98 -11.82 36.59
CA ARG A 5 -34.98 -12.11 37.62
C ARG A 5 -34.19 -13.38 37.29
N ILE A 6 -34.88 -14.45 36.89
CA ILE A 6 -34.25 -15.71 36.51
C ILE A 6 -33.34 -15.51 35.30
N LEU A 7 -33.82 -14.78 34.28
CA LEU A 7 -33.03 -14.43 33.09
C LEU A 7 -31.75 -13.67 33.47
N ASN A 8 -31.84 -12.65 34.33
CA ASN A 8 -30.67 -11.87 34.74
C ASN A 8 -29.63 -12.70 35.50
N VAL A 9 -30.07 -13.63 36.34
CA VAL A 9 -29.15 -14.56 37.02
C VAL A 9 -28.47 -15.48 36.02
N LEU A 10 -29.22 -16.05 35.06
CA LEU A 10 -28.68 -16.88 33.98
C LEU A 10 -27.66 -16.12 33.13
N VAL A 11 -27.98 -14.89 32.72
CA VAL A 11 -27.07 -14.04 31.95
C VAL A 11 -25.83 -13.69 32.76
N GLY A 12 -25.97 -13.40 34.06
CA GLY A 12 -24.82 -13.11 34.93
C GLY A 12 -23.85 -14.30 35.04
N VAL A 13 -24.38 -15.51 35.21
CA VAL A 13 -23.58 -16.74 35.25
C VAL A 13 -22.93 -17.02 33.88
N LEU A 14 -23.69 -16.86 32.79
CA LEU A 14 -23.15 -17.06 31.45
C LEU A 14 -22.07 -16.03 31.13
N ALA A 15 -22.26 -14.77 31.49
CA ALA A 15 -21.30 -13.69 31.27
C ALA A 15 -20.00 -13.92 32.03
N PHE A 16 -20.06 -14.43 33.27
CA PHE A 16 -18.87 -14.76 34.04
C PHE A 16 -17.98 -15.79 33.32
N LEU A 17 -18.55 -16.71 32.55
CA LEU A 17 -17.81 -17.70 31.75
C LEU A 17 -17.42 -17.16 30.36
N VAL A 18 -18.37 -16.53 29.67
CA VAL A 18 -18.23 -16.12 28.27
C VAL A 18 -17.27 -14.94 28.12
N VAL A 19 -17.27 -13.97 29.03
CA VAL A 19 -16.38 -12.79 28.96
C VAL A 19 -14.89 -13.17 28.99
N PRO A 20 -14.38 -13.96 29.96
CA PRO A 20 -12.98 -14.35 29.95
C PRO A 20 -12.65 -15.27 28.77
N LEU A 21 -13.59 -16.16 28.38
CA LEU A 21 -13.40 -17.00 27.20
C LEU A 21 -13.30 -16.16 25.92
N GLN A 22 -14.12 -15.13 25.77
CA GLN A 22 -14.07 -14.19 24.65
C GLN A 22 -12.74 -13.44 24.63
N LEU A 23 -12.24 -12.99 25.78
CA LEU A 23 -10.93 -12.31 25.85
C LEU A 23 -9.81 -13.25 25.40
N VAL A 24 -9.78 -14.48 25.91
CA VAL A 24 -8.75 -15.47 25.53
C VAL A 24 -8.86 -15.82 24.04
N THR A 25 -10.07 -16.11 23.54
CA THR A 25 -10.27 -16.50 22.14
C THR A 25 -9.97 -15.34 21.19
N THR A 26 -10.43 -14.12 21.46
CA THR A 26 -10.12 -12.95 20.61
C THR A 26 -8.64 -12.61 20.64
N PHE A 27 -7.97 -12.70 21.79
CA PHE A 27 -6.54 -12.45 21.88
C PHE A 27 -5.72 -13.52 21.14
N VAL A 28 -5.97 -14.80 21.45
CA VAL A 28 -5.21 -15.91 20.87
C VAL A 28 -5.49 -16.04 19.37
N LEU A 29 -6.77 -15.98 18.96
CA LEU A 29 -7.13 -16.06 17.55
C LEU A 29 -6.66 -14.82 16.79
N GLY A 30 -6.80 -13.63 17.36
CA GLY A 30 -6.30 -12.39 16.77
C GLY A 30 -4.80 -12.42 16.53
N LEU A 31 -4.02 -12.89 17.52
CA LEU A 31 -2.58 -13.04 17.40
C LEU A 31 -2.20 -14.11 16.37
N LEU A 32 -2.88 -15.26 16.38
CA LEU A 32 -2.63 -16.35 15.43
C LEU A 32 -2.90 -15.91 13.98
N VAL A 33 -4.01 -15.20 13.77
CA VAL A 33 -4.42 -14.67 12.47
C VAL A 33 -3.43 -13.59 12.00
N SER A 34 -3.10 -12.62 12.87
CA SER A 34 -2.13 -11.57 12.55
C SER A 34 -0.75 -12.14 12.22
N LEU A 35 -0.29 -13.15 12.96
CA LEU A 35 1.00 -13.78 12.72
C LEU A 35 0.99 -14.56 11.39
N SER A 36 -0.08 -15.33 11.14
CA SER A 36 -0.22 -16.13 9.92
C SER A 36 -0.27 -15.24 8.68
N PHE A 37 -1.03 -14.14 8.72
CA PHE A 37 -1.06 -13.18 7.62
C PHE A 37 0.23 -12.37 7.49
N GLY A 38 0.86 -11.98 8.60
CA GLY A 38 2.16 -11.30 8.57
C GLY A 38 3.25 -12.14 7.91
N ILE A 39 3.31 -13.45 8.23
CA ILE A 39 4.25 -14.38 7.60
C ILE A 39 3.91 -14.59 6.13
N LEU A 40 2.62 -14.62 5.75
CA LEU A 40 2.20 -14.72 4.35
C LEU A 40 2.54 -13.46 3.53
N MET A 41 2.56 -12.29 4.16
CA MET A 41 2.90 -11.00 3.52
C MET A 41 4.39 -10.87 3.23
N LEU A 42 5.28 -11.54 3.98
CA LEU A 42 6.71 -11.52 3.75
C LEU A 42 7.14 -11.95 2.33
N PRO A 43 6.74 -13.14 1.81
CA PRO A 43 7.13 -13.55 0.46
C PRO A 43 6.56 -12.64 -0.62
N ILE A 44 5.33 -12.15 -0.44
CA ILE A 44 4.71 -11.19 -1.38
C ILE A 44 5.52 -9.89 -1.42
N THR A 45 5.89 -9.37 -0.26
CA THR A 45 6.70 -8.16 -0.14
C THR A 45 8.11 -8.37 -0.70
N LEU A 46 8.70 -9.56 -0.49
CA LEU A 46 10.00 -9.90 -1.06
C LEU A 46 9.97 -9.90 -2.60
N ILE A 47 8.94 -10.49 -3.22
CA ILE A 47 8.76 -10.45 -4.68
C ILE A 47 8.60 -9.01 -5.16
N TRP A 48 7.82 -8.18 -4.45
CA TRP A 48 7.69 -6.76 -4.77
C TRP A 48 9.03 -6.02 -4.72
N VAL A 49 9.86 -6.26 -3.69
CA VAL A 49 11.18 -5.65 -3.57
C VAL A 49 12.06 -6.05 -4.75
N VAL A 50 12.04 -7.32 -5.15
CA VAL A 50 12.80 -7.81 -6.31
C VAL A 50 12.33 -7.17 -7.62
N LEU A 51 11.03 -6.97 -7.81
CA LEU A 51 10.48 -6.32 -9.01
C LEU A 51 10.73 -4.80 -9.04
N SER A 52 10.57 -4.14 -7.89
CA SER A 52 10.69 -2.69 -7.77
C SER A 52 12.15 -2.21 -7.78
N PHE A 53 13.10 -3.00 -7.28
CA PHE A 53 14.52 -2.64 -7.25
C PHE A 53 15.10 -2.26 -8.63
N PRO A 54 14.97 -3.07 -9.69
CA PRO A 54 15.47 -2.70 -11.02
C PRO A 54 14.70 -1.52 -11.63
N MET A 55 13.40 -1.38 -11.35
CA MET A 55 12.63 -0.21 -11.82
C MET A 55 13.14 1.07 -11.18
N ILE A 56 13.28 1.08 -9.86
CA ILE A 56 13.78 2.24 -9.14
C ILE A 56 15.22 2.54 -9.55
N GLY A 57 16.08 1.53 -9.68
CA GLY A 57 17.48 1.70 -10.07
C GLY A 57 17.64 2.23 -11.50
N ALA A 58 16.88 1.71 -12.46
CA ALA A 58 16.91 2.18 -13.83
C ALA A 58 16.33 3.59 -13.96
N SER A 59 15.22 3.87 -13.27
CA SER A 59 14.64 5.21 -13.20
C SER A 59 15.62 6.23 -12.59
N TRP A 60 16.31 5.87 -11.50
CA TRP A 60 17.38 6.69 -10.90
C TRP A 60 18.50 7.00 -11.89
N LEU A 61 18.93 6.02 -12.68
CA LEU A 61 19.95 6.21 -13.71
C LEU A 61 19.47 7.20 -14.79
N THR A 62 18.21 7.07 -15.23
CA THR A 62 17.62 8.01 -16.21
C THR A 62 17.45 9.42 -15.65
N ALA A 63 17.25 9.58 -14.35
CA ALA A 63 17.19 10.89 -13.70
C ALA A 63 18.55 11.62 -13.74
N ARG A 64 19.66 10.89 -13.76
CA ARG A 64 21.01 11.46 -13.96
C ARG A 64 21.31 11.72 -15.43
N ILE A 65 20.78 10.88 -16.31
CA ILE A 65 21.11 10.84 -17.73
C ILE A 65 19.82 10.94 -18.54
N GLY A 66 19.36 12.17 -18.78
CA GLY A 66 18.04 12.42 -19.39
C GLY A 66 17.84 11.79 -20.77
N TRP A 67 18.89 11.73 -21.60
CA TRP A 67 18.81 11.11 -22.93
C TRP A 67 18.57 9.60 -22.90
N LEU A 68 18.93 8.93 -21.79
CA LEU A 68 18.79 7.49 -21.62
C LEU A 68 17.36 7.09 -21.22
N ARG A 69 16.50 8.06 -20.89
CA ARG A 69 15.12 7.81 -20.46
C ARG A 69 14.27 7.16 -21.54
N THR A 70 14.40 7.57 -22.80
CA THR A 70 13.63 7.00 -23.91
C THR A 70 13.98 5.52 -24.19
N PRO A 71 15.26 5.13 -24.37
CA PRO A 71 15.60 3.73 -24.64
C PRO A 71 15.33 2.82 -23.44
N ILE A 72 15.70 3.25 -22.21
CA ILE A 72 15.40 2.47 -21.01
C ILE A 72 13.89 2.38 -20.79
N GLY A 73 13.18 3.49 -20.97
CA GLY A 73 11.73 3.56 -20.86
C GLY A 73 11.05 2.50 -21.72
N LEU A 74 11.44 2.38 -22.99
CA LEU A 74 10.91 1.39 -23.92
C LEU A 74 11.22 -0.06 -23.50
N ILE A 75 12.48 -0.34 -23.14
CA ILE A 75 12.93 -1.68 -22.74
C ILE A 75 12.27 -2.12 -21.42
N GLY A 76 12.00 -1.17 -20.51
CA GLY A 76 11.38 -1.46 -19.22
C GLY A 76 9.85 -1.58 -19.23
N ILE A 77 9.17 -1.34 -20.35
CA ILE A 77 7.69 -1.47 -20.43
C ILE A 77 7.22 -2.88 -20.02
N PRO A 78 7.76 -3.99 -20.55
CA PRO A 78 7.34 -5.32 -20.13
C PRO A 78 7.55 -5.56 -18.64
N TRP A 79 8.62 -5.00 -18.07
CA TRP A 79 8.91 -5.11 -16.64
C TRP A 79 7.91 -4.33 -15.78
N ALA A 80 7.56 -3.11 -16.19
CA ALA A 80 6.55 -2.30 -15.52
C ALA A 80 5.17 -2.98 -15.57
N ILE A 81 4.80 -3.62 -16.69
CA ILE A 81 3.55 -4.39 -16.82
C ILE A 81 3.56 -5.61 -15.87
N LEU A 82 4.67 -6.33 -15.74
CA LEU A 82 4.77 -7.45 -14.79
C LEU A 82 4.61 -6.97 -13.34
N ALA A 83 5.24 -5.86 -12.99
CA ALA A 83 5.10 -5.25 -11.67
C ALA A 83 3.65 -4.80 -11.41
N ASP A 84 3.00 -4.18 -12.40
CA ASP A 84 1.61 -3.74 -12.32
C ASP A 84 0.65 -4.92 -12.11
N ILE A 85 0.76 -5.97 -12.94
CA ILE A 85 -0.04 -7.20 -12.79
C ILE A 85 0.18 -7.84 -11.42
N PHE A 86 1.43 -7.91 -10.96
CA PHE A 86 1.74 -8.47 -9.64
C PHE A 86 1.04 -7.69 -8.51
N VAL A 87 1.09 -6.36 -8.52
CA VAL A 87 0.43 -5.54 -7.50
C VAL A 87 -1.10 -5.57 -7.64
N ALA A 88 -1.62 -5.69 -8.86
CA ALA A 88 -3.04 -5.87 -9.11
C ALA A 88 -3.59 -7.19 -8.54
N LEU A 89 -2.75 -8.23 -8.52
CA LEU A 89 -3.08 -9.54 -7.93
C LEU A 89 -2.81 -9.63 -6.43
N MET A 90 -2.06 -8.67 -5.86
CA MET A 90 -1.76 -8.66 -4.43
C MET A 90 -3.06 -8.50 -3.61
N PRO A 91 -3.34 -9.41 -2.64
CA PRO A 91 -4.52 -9.28 -1.79
C PRO A 91 -4.42 -8.00 -0.96
N SER A 92 -5.48 -7.20 -0.95
CA SER A 92 -5.54 -6.03 -0.07
C SER A 92 -6.01 -6.49 1.31
N MET A 93 -5.07 -6.74 2.21
CA MET A 93 -5.33 -7.12 3.61
C MET A 93 -5.65 -5.88 4.46
N GLY A 94 -6.56 -5.02 4.00
CA GLY A 94 -6.91 -3.74 4.65
C GLY A 94 -6.02 -2.56 4.24
N GLU A 95 -4.84 -2.81 3.67
CA GLU A 95 -3.91 -1.77 3.22
C GLU A 95 -4.18 -1.32 1.77
N MET A 96 -5.33 -0.70 1.53
CA MET A 96 -5.69 -0.19 0.19
C MET A 96 -4.71 0.90 -0.30
N GLU A 97 -4.21 1.73 0.61
CA GLU A 97 -3.28 2.82 0.29
C GLU A 97 -1.87 2.31 -0.09
N SER A 98 -1.35 1.31 0.63
CA SER A 98 -0.08 0.63 0.31
C SER A 98 -0.12 0.05 -1.09
N ARG A 99 -1.23 -0.63 -1.44
CA ARG A 99 -1.43 -1.17 -2.79
C ARG A 99 -1.50 -0.06 -3.84
N ALA A 100 -2.24 1.02 -3.58
CA ALA A 100 -2.33 2.16 -4.51
C ALA A 100 -0.96 2.82 -4.74
N ALA A 101 -0.14 2.98 -3.69
CA ALA A 101 1.21 3.51 -3.79
C ALA A 101 2.12 2.62 -4.65
N LYS A 102 2.03 1.29 -4.51
CA LYS A 102 2.78 0.32 -5.32
C LYS A 102 2.34 0.35 -6.79
N LEU A 103 1.04 0.44 -7.07
CA LEU A 103 0.51 0.62 -8.44
C LEU A 103 1.02 1.93 -9.05
N MET A 104 0.97 3.02 -8.30
CA MET A 104 1.47 4.31 -8.75
C MET A 104 2.96 4.26 -9.12
N LEU A 105 3.78 3.50 -8.38
CA LEU A 105 5.20 3.29 -8.73
C LEU A 105 5.38 2.49 -10.02
N ALA A 106 4.57 1.46 -10.24
CA ALA A 106 4.62 0.64 -11.44
C ALA A 106 4.18 1.44 -12.69
N GLU A 107 3.05 2.13 -12.59
CA GLU A 107 2.46 2.90 -13.69
C GLU A 107 3.23 4.19 -14.02
N SER A 108 4.02 4.71 -13.06
CA SER A 108 4.82 5.92 -13.26
C SER A 108 6.12 5.69 -14.01
N TRP A 109 6.44 4.46 -14.42
CA TRP A 109 7.60 4.16 -15.25
C TRP A 109 7.66 5.07 -16.51
N PRO A 110 8.83 5.66 -16.88
CA PRO A 110 10.17 5.51 -16.31
C PRO A 110 10.52 6.49 -15.18
N TYR A 111 9.54 7.14 -14.57
CA TYR A 111 9.68 8.11 -13.48
C TYR A 111 9.44 7.50 -12.08
N SER A 112 9.59 6.19 -11.94
CA SER A 112 9.33 5.46 -10.68
C SER A 112 10.20 5.97 -9.52
N TRP A 113 11.43 6.44 -9.79
CA TRP A 113 12.30 7.02 -8.76
C TRP A 113 11.78 8.37 -8.25
N GLU A 114 11.40 9.27 -9.16
CA GLU A 114 10.84 10.57 -8.79
C GLU A 114 9.50 10.40 -8.07
N CYS A 115 8.69 9.42 -8.51
CA CYS A 115 7.46 9.02 -7.83
C CYS A 115 7.75 8.49 -6.41
N TRP A 116 8.77 7.65 -6.23
CA TRP A 116 9.18 7.18 -4.91
C TRP A 116 9.65 8.34 -4.01
N ARG A 117 10.43 9.29 -4.55
CA ARG A 117 10.83 10.50 -3.83
C ARG A 117 9.64 11.35 -3.39
N PHE A 118 8.60 11.43 -4.22
CA PHE A 118 7.35 12.09 -3.87
C PHE A 118 6.64 11.37 -2.72
N GLN A 119 6.53 10.04 -2.77
CA GLN A 119 5.88 9.24 -1.71
C GLN A 119 6.54 9.41 -0.34
N ILE A 120 7.87 9.54 -0.29
CA ILE A 120 8.62 9.77 0.97
C ILE A 120 8.70 11.26 1.37
N GLY A 121 7.98 12.15 0.69
CA GLY A 121 7.97 13.60 0.97
C GLY A 121 9.27 14.34 0.62
N LYS A 122 10.18 13.74 -0.15
CA LYS A 122 11.46 14.35 -0.58
C LYS A 122 11.36 15.09 -1.92
N LEU A 123 10.18 15.14 -2.51
CA LEU A 123 9.91 15.82 -3.77
C LEU A 123 8.54 16.46 -3.68
N ASP A 124 8.45 17.76 -3.95
CA ASP A 124 7.17 18.45 -4.06
C ASP A 124 6.74 18.53 -5.53
N LEU A 125 5.53 18.06 -5.80
CA LEU A 125 4.91 18.14 -7.12
C LEU A 125 4.72 19.58 -7.58
N SER A 126 4.70 20.57 -6.69
CA SER A 126 4.54 22.00 -7.00
C SER A 126 5.75 22.60 -7.74
N SER A 127 6.94 22.00 -7.60
CA SER A 127 8.18 22.47 -8.22
C SER A 127 8.13 22.43 -9.76
N SER A 128 8.78 23.41 -10.42
CA SER A 128 8.86 23.53 -11.88
C SER A 128 9.50 22.31 -12.55
N ASP A 129 10.43 21.67 -11.86
CA ASP A 129 11.25 20.59 -12.39
C ASP A 129 10.50 19.25 -12.44
N CYS A 130 9.35 19.16 -11.77
CA CYS A 130 8.53 17.95 -11.67
C CYS A 130 7.36 17.90 -12.67
N THR A 131 7.33 18.79 -13.65
CA THR A 131 6.28 18.84 -14.69
C THR A 131 5.95 17.47 -15.32
N PRO A 132 6.93 16.65 -15.78
CA PRO A 132 6.61 15.35 -16.39
C PRO A 132 6.03 14.35 -15.39
N LEU A 133 6.52 14.32 -14.15
CA LEU A 133 5.97 13.46 -13.11
C LEU A 133 4.53 13.87 -12.76
N ARG A 134 4.26 15.17 -12.66
CA ARG A 134 2.93 15.71 -12.37
C ARG A 134 1.92 15.29 -13.44
N GLU A 135 2.31 15.32 -14.71
CA GLU A 135 1.45 14.87 -15.81
C GLU A 135 1.18 13.37 -15.74
N VAL A 136 2.21 12.55 -15.48
CA VAL A 136 2.09 11.10 -15.35
C VAL A 136 1.21 10.73 -14.17
N VAL A 137 1.45 11.29 -12.98
CA VAL A 137 0.64 11.09 -11.78
C VAL A 137 -0.78 11.60 -11.98
N GLY A 138 -0.96 12.75 -12.65
CA GLY A 138 -2.26 13.30 -13.01
C GLY A 138 -3.02 12.46 -14.05
N ARG A 139 -2.32 11.68 -14.88
CA ARG A 139 -2.94 10.71 -15.80
C ARG A 139 -3.35 9.44 -15.06
N ILE A 140 -2.45 8.90 -14.25
CA ILE A 140 -2.64 7.69 -13.43
C ILE A 140 -3.84 7.86 -12.48
N SER A 141 -3.92 9.01 -11.82
CA SER A 141 -4.99 9.32 -10.87
C SER A 141 -6.35 9.63 -11.51
N ARG A 142 -6.43 9.85 -12.83
CA ARG A 142 -7.71 10.09 -13.51
C ARG A 142 -8.54 8.81 -13.50
N GLY A 143 -9.68 8.85 -12.81
CA GLY A 143 -10.62 7.74 -12.75
C GLY A 143 -10.44 6.80 -11.55
N ASN A 144 -9.41 6.99 -10.72
CA ASN A 144 -9.23 6.23 -9.49
C ASN A 144 -9.32 7.15 -8.25
N PRO A 145 -10.46 7.18 -7.53
CA PRO A 145 -10.65 8.07 -6.39
C PRO A 145 -9.74 7.71 -5.21
N LEU A 146 -9.32 6.45 -5.07
CA LEU A 146 -8.37 6.05 -4.03
C LEU A 146 -7.01 6.66 -4.30
N MET A 147 -6.54 6.57 -5.54
CA MET A 147 -5.23 7.11 -5.93
C MET A 147 -5.19 8.63 -5.80
N GLN A 148 -6.28 9.33 -6.15
CA GLN A 148 -6.40 10.77 -5.91
C GLN A 148 -6.31 11.12 -4.42
N ARG A 149 -6.98 10.37 -3.55
CA ARG A 149 -6.88 10.57 -2.09
C ARG A 149 -5.45 10.34 -1.61
N THR A 150 -4.80 9.26 -2.03
CA THR A 150 -3.42 8.95 -1.66
C THR A 150 -2.46 10.06 -2.10
N ILE A 151 -2.58 10.57 -3.32
CA ILE A 151 -1.75 11.69 -3.82
C ILE A 151 -1.99 12.96 -3.00
N ASN A 152 -3.24 13.28 -2.70
CA ASN A 152 -3.57 14.46 -1.90
C ASN A 152 -3.02 14.37 -0.48
N ARG A 153 -3.05 13.19 0.14
CA ARG A 153 -2.46 12.95 1.47
C ARG A 153 -0.94 13.09 1.46
N ILE A 154 -0.28 12.48 0.47
CA ILE A 154 1.19 12.62 0.29
C ILE A 154 1.55 14.09 0.06
N ALA A 155 0.80 14.80 -0.79
CA ALA A 155 1.04 16.22 -1.07
C ALA A 155 0.79 17.12 0.15
N ALA A 156 -0.13 16.74 1.05
CA ALA A 156 -0.34 17.40 2.33
C ALA A 156 0.76 17.11 3.36
N GLY A 157 1.73 16.24 3.04
CA GLY A 157 2.77 15.80 3.96
C GLY A 157 2.25 14.86 5.05
N GLU A 158 1.06 14.30 4.89
CA GLU A 158 0.54 13.28 5.79
C GLU A 158 1.32 11.98 5.57
N ALA A 159 1.75 11.35 6.67
CA ALA A 159 2.25 9.99 6.58
C ALA A 159 1.13 9.09 6.03
N LEU A 160 1.45 8.36 4.96
CA LEU A 160 0.70 7.15 4.62
C LEU A 160 0.72 6.25 5.86
N ASP A 161 -0.39 5.60 6.18
CA ASP A 161 -0.62 4.93 7.47
C ASP A 161 0.65 4.18 7.95
N PRO A 162 1.24 4.53 9.12
CA PRO A 162 2.54 4.00 9.54
C PRO A 162 2.50 2.54 10.02
N ASN A 163 1.32 1.90 9.96
CA ASN A 163 1.14 0.46 10.16
C ASN A 163 1.35 -0.34 8.86
N VAL A 164 1.97 0.28 7.85
CA VAL A 164 2.40 -0.29 6.55
C VAL A 164 3.91 -0.57 6.57
#